data_AF-A0A8S4QJF1-F1
#
_entry.id   AF-A0A8S4QJF1-F1
#
_cell.length_a   1.000
_cell.length_b   1.000
_cell.length_c   1.000
_cell.angle_alpha   90.00
_cell.angle_beta   90.00
_cell.angle_gamma   90.00
#
_symmetry.space_group_name_H-M   'P 1'
#
loop_
_entity.id
_entity.type
_entity.pdbx_description
1 polymer ?
#
loop_
_entity_poly.entity_id
_entity_poly.type
_entity_poly.pdbx_seq_one_letter_code
_entity_poly.pdbx_strand_id
1 'polypeptide(L)'
;YIKLAILLLTLSVASGLPGLCDQTPRQAKVLTPSEKSYFRLTIDTKNSSVYGLAQTYVLILESIDRKRPFRWFMITVEDASMDNNTADNEHRPIDVGSLKTLDTNRQARYSERCYNSVENSDNSEKYRVE
;
A
#
# COMPACT_ATOMS: atom_id res chain seq x y z
N TYR A 1 53.75 -14.55 18.17
CA TYR A 1 52.93 -15.56 17.47
C TYR A 1 51.46 -15.21 17.64
N ILE A 2 50.78 -15.01 16.52
CA ILE A 2 49.54 -14.22 16.37
C ILE A 2 48.31 -15.01 16.85
N LYS A 3 47.48 -14.40 17.72
CA LYS A 3 46.14 -14.93 18.07
C LYS A 3 45.16 -14.57 16.94
N LEU A 4 44.70 -15.58 16.22
CA LEU A 4 43.70 -15.44 15.16
C LEU A 4 42.31 -15.40 15.80
N ALA A 5 41.70 -14.21 15.87
CA ALA A 5 40.31 -14.06 16.27
C ALA A 5 39.42 -14.20 15.03
N ILE A 6 38.71 -15.33 14.91
CA ILE A 6 37.75 -15.58 13.84
C ILE A 6 36.43 -14.88 14.23
N LEU A 7 36.18 -13.72 13.64
CA LEU A 7 34.92 -12.99 13.79
C LEU A 7 33.89 -13.63 12.84
N LEU A 8 33.06 -14.54 13.37
CA LEU A 8 31.88 -15.04 12.65
C LEU A 8 30.85 -13.91 12.54
N LEU A 9 30.84 -13.23 11.38
CA LEU A 9 29.71 -12.39 10.98
C LEU A 9 28.50 -13.29 10.73
N THR A 10 27.62 -13.40 11.72
CA THR A 10 26.28 -13.93 11.51
C THR A 10 25.54 -12.95 10.60
N LEU A 11 25.47 -13.25 9.31
CA LEU A 11 24.46 -12.67 8.43
C LEU A 11 23.11 -13.17 8.93
N SER A 12 22.48 -12.40 9.82
CA SER A 12 21.07 -12.55 10.12
C SER A 12 20.31 -12.12 8.86
N VAL A 13 20.03 -13.10 8.00
CA VAL A 13 19.04 -12.93 6.93
C VAL A 13 17.71 -12.76 7.65
N ALA A 14 17.29 -11.52 7.84
CA ALA A 14 15.94 -11.21 8.29
C ALA A 14 15.01 -11.64 7.16
N SER A 15 14.60 -12.91 7.17
CA SER A 15 13.47 -13.36 6.38
C SER A 15 12.24 -12.72 7.00
N GLY A 16 11.80 -11.60 6.43
CA GLY A 16 10.45 -11.10 6.68
C GLY A 16 9.50 -12.26 6.43
N LEU A 17 8.79 -12.69 7.48
CA LEU A 17 7.65 -13.59 7.28
C LEU A 17 6.81 -12.96 6.17
N PRO A 18 6.48 -13.67 5.08
CA PRO A 18 5.44 -13.25 4.15
C PRO A 18 4.11 -13.37 4.90
N GLY A 19 3.93 -12.53 5.91
CA GLY A 19 2.67 -12.36 6.61
C GLY A 19 1.71 -11.73 5.62
N LEU A 20 0.44 -12.13 5.71
CA LEU A 20 -0.62 -11.60 4.89
C LEU A 20 -0.45 -10.09 4.75
N CYS A 21 -0.49 -9.63 3.51
CA CYS A 21 -0.58 -8.22 3.16
C CYS A 21 -1.94 -7.62 3.54
N ASP A 22 -2.63 -8.21 4.53
CA ASP A 22 -3.76 -7.61 5.22
C ASP A 22 -3.19 -6.50 6.11
N GLN A 23 -3.16 -5.29 5.54
CA GLN A 23 -2.74 -4.09 6.24
C GLN A 23 -3.94 -3.31 6.78
N THR A 24 -5.16 -3.88 6.71
CA THR A 24 -6.31 -3.29 7.39
C THR A 24 -6.00 -3.29 8.88
N PRO A 25 -5.82 -2.11 9.52
CA PRO A 25 -5.49 -2.07 10.93
C PRO A 25 -6.58 -2.82 11.70
N ARG A 26 -6.25 -3.69 12.66
CA ARG A 26 -7.26 -4.41 13.47
C ARG A 26 -8.28 -3.48 14.17
N GLN A 27 -7.95 -2.20 14.28
CA GLN A 27 -8.77 -1.14 14.86
C GLN A 27 -9.66 -0.41 13.83
N ALA A 28 -9.44 -0.61 12.53
CA ALA A 28 -10.27 -0.09 11.46
C ALA A 28 -11.62 -0.81 11.45
N LYS A 29 -12.53 -0.32 12.30
CA LYS A 29 -13.93 -0.79 12.38
C LYS A 29 -14.84 -0.12 11.34
N VAL A 30 -14.29 0.82 10.59
CA VAL A 30 -15.02 1.74 9.72
C VAL A 30 -14.81 1.30 8.29
N LEU A 31 -15.72 0.44 7.80
CA LEU A 31 -15.74 0.00 6.39
C LEU A 31 -16.18 1.13 5.44
N THR A 32 -16.90 2.12 5.97
CA THR A 32 -17.47 3.24 5.22
C THR A 32 -16.82 4.55 5.64
N PRO A 33 -16.24 5.35 4.72
CA PRO A 33 -15.66 6.64 5.04
C PRO A 33 -16.61 7.54 5.84
N SER A 34 -16.08 8.34 6.77
CA SER A 34 -16.89 9.28 7.55
C SER A 34 -17.66 10.25 6.66
N GLU A 35 -18.88 10.64 7.05
CA GLU A 35 -19.74 11.57 6.28
C GLU A 35 -19.05 12.88 5.88
N LYS A 36 -18.03 13.32 6.63
CA LYS A 36 -17.14 14.42 6.25
C LYS A 36 -15.94 13.86 5.48
N SER A 37 -16.10 13.65 4.17
CA SER A 37 -14.99 13.24 3.30
C SER A 37 -14.10 14.45 2.98
N TYR A 38 -12.94 14.54 3.63
CA TYR A 38 -11.91 15.54 3.33
C TYR A 38 -11.00 15.11 2.19
N PHE A 39 -10.90 13.81 1.95
CA PHE A 39 -10.05 13.19 0.95
C PHE A 39 -10.89 12.29 0.06
N ARG A 40 -10.44 12.10 -1.18
CA ARG A 40 -11.13 11.29 -2.17
C ARG A 40 -10.11 10.40 -2.88
N LEU A 41 -10.40 9.10 -2.93
CA LEU A 41 -9.74 8.16 -3.82
C LEU A 41 -10.64 7.94 -5.04
N THR A 42 -10.13 8.21 -6.24
CA THR A 42 -10.81 7.93 -7.50
C THR A 42 -9.92 7.07 -8.40
N ILE A 43 -10.57 6.41 -9.36
CA ILE A 43 -9.88 5.80 -10.50
C ILE A 43 -10.19 6.68 -11.71
N ASP A 44 -9.16 7.17 -12.39
CA ASP A 44 -9.34 7.96 -13.62
C ASP A 44 -9.88 7.06 -14.72
N THR A 45 -11.19 7.09 -14.88
CA THR A 45 -11.90 6.36 -15.91
C THR A 45 -12.68 7.36 -16.74
N LYS A 46 -12.68 7.17 -18.07
CA LYS A 46 -13.58 7.89 -18.98
C LYS A 46 -15.02 7.36 -18.86
N ASN A 47 -15.59 7.34 -17.65
CA ASN A 47 -16.94 6.87 -17.32
C ASN A 47 -17.19 5.36 -17.44
N SER A 48 -16.19 4.51 -17.20
CA SER A 48 -16.41 3.05 -17.12
C SER A 48 -16.25 2.57 -15.69
N SER A 49 -17.26 1.87 -15.17
CA SER A 49 -17.17 1.11 -13.91
C SER A 49 -16.64 -0.31 -14.12
N VAL A 50 -16.35 -0.70 -15.37
CA VAL A 50 -15.83 -2.01 -15.73
C VAL A 50 -14.32 -1.92 -15.88
N TYR A 51 -13.63 -2.73 -15.09
CA TYR A 51 -12.17 -2.90 -15.13
C TYR A 51 -11.85 -4.19 -15.88
N GLY A 52 -11.12 -4.05 -16.99
CA GLY A 52 -10.61 -5.15 -17.78
C GLY A 52 -9.30 -5.69 -17.22
N LEU A 53 -9.08 -6.99 -17.40
CA LEU A 53 -7.81 -7.62 -17.08
C LEU A 53 -6.67 -7.03 -17.94
N ALA A 54 -5.46 -7.01 -17.38
CA ALA A 54 -4.24 -6.52 -18.03
C ALA A 54 -4.29 -5.06 -18.52
N GLN A 55 -5.18 -4.23 -17.97
CA GLN A 55 -5.20 -2.79 -18.20
C GLN A 55 -4.52 -2.04 -17.05
N THR A 56 -4.02 -0.85 -17.35
CA THR A 56 -3.48 0.08 -16.35
C THR A 56 -4.48 1.18 -16.10
N TYR A 57 -4.79 1.40 -14.82
CA TYR A 57 -5.68 2.47 -14.35
C TYR A 57 -4.89 3.44 -13.48
N VAL A 58 -5.23 4.72 -13.54
CA VAL A 58 -4.61 5.74 -12.67
C VAL A 58 -5.48 5.87 -11.42
N LEU A 59 -4.89 5.61 -10.26
CA LEU A 59 -5.51 5.87 -8.97
C LEU A 59 -5.13 7.28 -8.54
N ILE A 60 -6.09 8.07 -8.11
CA ILE A 60 -5.87 9.45 -7.67
C ILE A 60 -6.38 9.58 -6.25
N LEU A 61 -5.48 9.80 -5.30
CA LEU A 61 -5.84 10.22 -3.95
C LEU A 61 -5.62 11.73 -3.83
N GLU A 62 -6.69 12.47 -3.56
CA GLU A 62 -6.62 13.92 -3.48
C GLU A 62 -7.40 14.50 -2.29
N SER A 63 -6.99 15.68 -1.86
CA SER A 63 -7.76 16.47 -0.91
C SER A 63 -8.84 17.27 -1.64
N ILE A 64 -10.08 17.16 -1.14
CA ILE A 64 -11.21 17.91 -1.66
C ILE A 64 -11.11 19.40 -1.25
N ASP A 65 -10.49 19.68 -0.10
CA ASP A 65 -10.29 21.03 0.44
C ASP A 65 -8.81 21.42 0.39
N ARG A 66 -8.48 22.46 -0.41
CA ARG A 66 -7.11 22.98 -0.53
C ARG A 66 -6.52 23.52 0.78
N LYS A 67 -7.32 23.69 1.84
CA LYS A 67 -6.84 24.05 3.17
C LYS A 67 -6.47 22.84 4.04
N ARG A 68 -6.68 21.62 3.54
CA ARG A 68 -6.49 20.37 4.28
C ARG A 68 -5.60 19.41 3.50
N PRO A 69 -4.28 19.61 3.48
CA PRO A 69 -3.36 18.63 2.91
C PRO A 69 -3.34 17.35 3.76
N PHE A 70 -2.97 16.23 3.15
CA PHE A 70 -2.57 15.01 3.86
C PHE A 70 -1.04 14.86 3.80
N ARG A 71 -0.46 14.21 4.80
CA ARG A 71 1.00 13.95 4.87
C ARG A 71 1.33 12.48 4.72
N TRP A 72 0.48 11.65 5.33
CA TRP A 72 0.58 10.20 5.37
C TRP A 72 -0.54 9.57 4.56
N PHE A 73 -0.21 8.54 3.78
CA PHE A 73 -1.18 7.72 3.08
C PHE A 73 -0.58 6.34 2.82
N MET A 74 -1.45 5.37 2.62
CA MET A 74 -1.13 4.05 2.12
C MET A 74 -2.28 3.62 1.21
N ILE A 75 -1.95 3.12 0.02
CA ILE A 75 -2.89 2.52 -0.92
C ILE A 75 -2.46 1.07 -1.08
N THR A 76 -3.37 0.15 -0.74
CA THR A 76 -3.19 -1.28 -0.91
C THR A 76 -4.28 -1.79 -1.85
N VAL A 77 -3.95 -2.71 -2.75
CA VAL A 77 -4.95 -3.43 -3.55
C VAL A 77 -5.11 -4.82 -2.95
N GLU A 78 -6.33 -5.15 -2.51
CA GLU A 78 -6.64 -6.42 -1.84
C GLU A 78 -7.79 -7.11 -2.57
N ASP A 79 -7.90 -8.43 -2.40
CA ASP A 79 -9.07 -9.18 -2.85
C ASP A 79 -10.17 -9.06 -1.80
N ALA A 80 -11.34 -8.59 -2.22
CA ALA A 80 -12.49 -8.38 -1.35
C ALA A 80 -12.94 -9.64 -0.58
N SER A 81 -12.57 -10.83 -1.04
CA SER A 81 -12.88 -12.10 -0.36
C SER A 81 -11.94 -12.43 0.81
N MET A 82 -10.80 -11.75 0.92
CA MET A 82 -9.77 -12.02 1.94
C MET A 82 -10.11 -11.45 3.32
N ASP A 83 -10.90 -10.37 3.38
CA ASP A 83 -11.33 -9.75 4.65
C ASP A 83 -12.16 -10.69 5.55
N ASN A 84 -12.76 -11.74 4.97
CA ASN A 84 -13.66 -12.65 5.66
C ASN A 84 -13.02 -13.98 6.09
N ASN A 85 -11.83 -14.32 5.60
CA ASN A 85 -11.30 -15.68 5.73
C ASN A 85 -10.22 -15.77 6.81
N THR A 86 -10.65 -15.85 8.07
CA THR A 86 -9.76 -16.06 9.24
C THR A 86 -9.23 -17.50 9.35
N ALA A 87 -9.65 -18.41 8.48
CA ALA A 87 -9.43 -19.85 8.62
C ALA A 87 -8.43 -20.47 7.63
N ASP A 88 -8.13 -19.82 6.50
CA ASP A 88 -7.24 -20.39 5.48
C ASP A 88 -5.86 -19.73 5.51
N ASN A 89 -4.95 -20.38 6.23
CA ASN A 89 -3.50 -20.12 6.17
C ASN A 89 -2.86 -20.61 4.85
N GLU A 90 -3.64 -20.87 3.79
CA GLU A 90 -3.07 -21.15 2.48
C GLU A 90 -2.58 -19.85 1.88
N HIS A 91 -1.25 -19.70 1.77
CA HIS A 91 -0.56 -18.71 0.94
C HIS A 91 -0.94 -18.88 -0.53
N ARG A 92 -2.19 -18.55 -0.89
CA ARG A 92 -2.57 -18.41 -2.29
C ARG A 92 -1.98 -17.08 -2.76
N PRO A 93 -1.18 -17.05 -3.84
CA PRO A 93 -0.82 -15.80 -4.48
C PRO A 93 -2.11 -15.20 -5.04
N ILE A 94 -2.65 -14.21 -4.33
CA ILE A 94 -3.86 -13.52 -4.74
C ILE A 94 -3.46 -12.58 -5.88
N ASP A 95 -4.01 -12.81 -7.07
CA ASP A 95 -3.79 -11.96 -8.24
C ASP A 95 -4.70 -10.72 -8.16
N VAL A 96 -4.27 -9.76 -7.35
CA VAL A 96 -4.92 -8.43 -7.20
C VAL A 96 -4.38 -7.41 -8.20
N GLY A 97 -3.53 -7.84 -9.14
CA GLY A 97 -2.72 -6.94 -9.96
C GLY A 97 -1.54 -6.32 -9.20
N SER A 98 -1.04 -5.19 -9.72
CA SER A 98 0.15 -4.51 -9.20
C SER A 98 -0.01 -3.00 -9.24
N LEU A 99 0.51 -2.32 -8.22
CA LEU A 99 0.60 -0.86 -8.22
C LEU A 99 1.89 -0.39 -8.89
N LYS A 100 1.83 0.81 -9.49
CA LYS A 100 2.99 1.52 -10.01
C LYS A 100 2.86 3.00 -9.69
N THR A 101 3.88 3.58 -9.08
CA THR A 101 3.90 5.02 -8.77
C THR A 101 4.11 5.84 -10.05
N LEU A 102 3.22 6.79 -10.34
CA LEU A 102 3.37 7.73 -11.45
C LEU A 102 4.04 9.04 -11.02
N ASP A 103 4.04 9.33 -9.73
CA ASP A 103 4.56 10.57 -9.19
C ASP A 103 6.04 10.81 -9.51
N THR A 104 6.30 11.92 -10.19
CA THR A 104 7.64 12.39 -10.58
C THR A 104 8.38 13.05 -9.41
N ASN A 105 7.65 13.52 -8.40
CA ASN A 105 8.22 14.22 -7.24
C ASN A 105 8.59 13.28 -6.08
N ARG A 106 8.50 11.96 -6.30
CA ARG A 106 8.85 10.92 -5.32
C ARG A 106 8.13 11.08 -3.98
N GLN A 107 6.87 11.51 -3.96
CA GLN A 107 5.98 11.61 -2.79
C GLN A 107 5.40 10.25 -2.36
N ALA A 108 5.47 9.26 -3.26
CA ALA A 108 5.06 7.88 -3.05
C ALA A 108 6.25 6.92 -3.20
N ARG A 109 6.23 5.81 -2.46
CA ARG A 109 7.16 4.68 -2.61
C ARG A 109 6.42 3.36 -2.39
N TYR A 110 6.98 2.26 -2.90
CA TYR A 110 6.51 0.93 -2.55
C TYR A 110 6.71 0.67 -1.06
N SER A 111 5.75 0.00 -0.42
CA SER A 111 5.92 -0.41 0.97
C SER A 111 6.96 -1.53 1.05
N GLU A 112 7.88 -1.41 2.00
CA GLU A 112 8.87 -2.46 2.29
C GLU A 112 8.22 -3.67 3.01
N ARG A 113 7.00 -3.48 3.53
CA ARG A 113 6.27 -4.50 4.28
C ARG A 113 5.31 -5.30 3.40
N CYS A 114 4.85 -4.70 2.30
CA CYS A 114 3.78 -5.25 1.50
C CYS A 114 3.90 -4.87 0.03
N TYR A 115 4.03 -5.87 -0.85
CA TYR A 115 4.38 -5.66 -2.26
C TYR A 115 3.25 -5.04 -3.09
N ASN A 116 2.00 -5.25 -2.68
CA ASN A 116 0.79 -4.68 -3.29
C ASN A 116 0.36 -3.36 -2.62
N SER A 117 1.28 -2.71 -1.89
CA SER A 117 1.05 -1.41 -1.26
C SER A 117 2.03 -0.34 -1.74
N VAL A 118 1.51 0.88 -1.89
CA VAL A 118 2.31 2.11 -2.00
C VAL A 118 1.98 3.02 -0.82
N GLU A 119 2.98 3.68 -0.28
CA GLU A 119 2.86 4.54 0.90
C GLU A 119 3.62 5.85 0.69
N ASN A 120 3.41 6.82 1.56
CA ASN A 120 4.15 8.08 1.50
C ASN A 120 5.66 7.84 1.68
N SER A 121 6.44 8.59 0.91
CA SER A 121 7.90 8.60 1.01
C SER A 121 8.42 9.54 2.11
N ASP A 122 7.68 10.61 2.37
CA ASP A 122 8.09 11.70 3.26
C ASP A 122 6.89 12.32 4.02
N ASN A 123 7.19 13.32 4.84
CA ASN A 123 6.22 14.09 5.62
C ASN A 123 5.77 15.40 4.98
N SER A 124 6.08 15.63 3.70
CA SER A 124 5.64 16.84 3.00
C SER A 124 4.12 16.87 2.88
N GLU A 125 3.57 18.08 2.78
CA GLU A 125 2.15 18.29 2.55
C GLU A 125 1.78 17.93 1.11
N LYS A 126 0.77 17.06 0.97
CA LYS A 126 0.29 16.54 -0.29
C LYS A 126 -1.17 16.92 -0.46
N TYR A 127 -1.49 17.33 -1.68
CA TYR A 127 -2.86 17.62 -2.10
C TYR A 127 -3.40 16.58 -3.07
N ARG A 128 -2.50 15.85 -3.74
CA ARG A 128 -2.81 14.87 -4.77
C ARG A 128 -1.63 13.93 -4.94
N VAL A 129 -1.88 12.63 -5.08
CA VAL A 129 -0.90 11.59 -5.43
C VAL A 129 -1.50 10.62 -6.46
N GLU A 130 -0.64 10.10 -7.33
CA GLU A 130 -0.97 9.23 -8.48
C GLU A 130 -0.01 8.03 -8.61
#